data_AF-Q2TVM3-F1
#
_entry.id   AF-Q2TVM3-F1
#
_cell.length_a   1.000
_cell.length_b   1.000
_cell.length_c   1.000
_cell.angle_alpha   90.00
_cell.angle_beta   90.00
_cell.angle_gamma   90.00
#
_symmetry.space_group_name_H-M   'P 1'
#
loop_
_entity.id
_entity.type
_entity.pdbx_description
1 polymer ?
#
loop_
_entity_poly.entity_id
_entity_poly.type
_entity_poly.pdbx_seq_one_letter_code
_entity_poly.pdbx_strand_id
1 'polypeptide(L)'
;RLAEAVGCPHDRNDLGAVIECLKKRDPVELVNNEAGTLGICDFPFVPVIDGAFLDEHPVRALANKNFKKTNILLGSNTEEGNYFIFYYLTELYKLEENVYVNRQEFLRAVVELNPYVNAIARQAIVFEYTDWLNPDDPVSNRNALDKMVGDYHFTCNVNEFAHRYAETGNNVYMYCYKHRTVT
;
A
#
# COMPACT_ATOMS: atom_id res chain seq x y z
N ARG A 1 13.40 11.45 -13.81
CA ARG A 1 13.45 11.11 -12.38
C ARG A 1 14.56 10.11 -12.09
N LEU A 2 14.40 8.78 -12.20
CA LEU A 2 15.55 7.87 -11.94
C LEU A 2 16.78 8.20 -12.81
N ALA A 3 16.58 8.33 -14.12
CA ALA A 3 17.66 8.73 -15.04
C ALA A 3 18.35 10.05 -14.64
N GLU A 4 17.58 11.01 -14.15
CA GLU A 4 18.11 12.30 -13.69
C GLU A 4 18.90 12.14 -12.38
N ALA A 5 18.40 11.34 -11.43
CA ALA A 5 19.04 11.07 -10.14
C ALA A 5 20.40 10.38 -10.28
N VAL A 6 20.56 9.52 -11.29
CA VAL A 6 21.84 8.84 -11.59
C VAL A 6 22.66 9.56 -12.68
N GLY A 7 22.32 10.82 -13.01
CA GLY A 7 23.10 11.62 -13.95
C GLY A 7 23.12 11.10 -15.40
N CYS A 8 22.04 10.46 -15.83
CA CYS A 8 21.78 10.10 -17.22
C CYS A 8 20.97 11.18 -17.96
N PRO A 9 21.00 11.20 -19.31
CA PRO A 9 20.02 11.93 -20.10
C PRO A 9 18.60 11.56 -19.66
N HIS A 10 17.69 12.53 -19.67
CA HIS A 10 16.31 12.36 -19.19
C HIS A 10 15.30 13.11 -20.09
N ASP A 11 15.67 13.35 -21.35
CA ASP A 11 14.78 13.88 -22.37
C ASP A 11 13.74 12.81 -22.76
N ARG A 12 12.46 13.19 -22.72
CA ARG A 12 11.35 12.31 -23.09
C ARG A 12 11.31 12.04 -24.59
N ASN A 13 11.94 12.88 -25.41
CA ASN A 13 11.99 12.71 -26.86
C ASN A 13 13.12 11.77 -27.32
N ASP A 14 14.09 11.46 -26.45
CA ASP A 14 15.21 10.58 -26.75
C ASP A 14 15.37 9.48 -25.69
N LEU A 15 14.37 8.60 -25.62
CA LEU A 15 14.40 7.46 -24.69
C LEU A 15 15.51 6.46 -25.01
N GLY A 16 16.01 6.43 -26.26
CA GLY A 16 17.13 5.58 -26.65
C GLY A 16 18.40 5.94 -25.86
N ALA A 17 18.76 7.23 -25.84
CA ALA A 17 19.90 7.71 -25.06
C ALA A 17 19.73 7.49 -23.55
N VAL A 18 18.50 7.68 -23.03
CA VAL A 18 18.17 7.43 -21.62
C VAL A 18 18.45 5.98 -21.24
N ILE A 19 17.91 5.03 -22.02
CA ILE A 19 18.03 3.59 -21.74
C ILE A 19 19.48 3.12 -21.86
N GLU A 20 20.19 3.53 -22.90
CA GLU A 20 21.59 3.13 -23.11
C GLU A 20 22.53 3.66 -22.02
N CYS A 21 22.21 4.81 -21.42
CA CYS A 21 22.91 5.29 -20.23
C CYS A 21 22.59 4.45 -18.99
N LEU A 22 21.30 4.22 -18.72
CA LEU A 22 20.84 3.45 -17.55
C LEU A 22 21.41 2.02 -17.53
N LYS A 23 21.50 1.35 -18.69
CA LYS A 23 22.10 0.01 -18.82
C LYS A 23 23.57 -0.07 -18.39
N LYS A 24 24.28 1.05 -18.39
CA LYS A 24 25.71 1.13 -18.05
C LYS A 24 25.96 1.56 -16.59
N ARG A 25 24.90 1.96 -15.88
CA ARG A 25 25.00 2.36 -14.48
C ARG A 25 25.20 1.13 -13.59
N ASP A 26 25.82 1.37 -12.45
CA ASP A 26 25.97 0.32 -11.45
C ASP A 26 24.57 -0.07 -10.90
N PRO A 27 24.25 -1.37 -10.81
CA PRO A 27 22.92 -1.79 -10.36
C PRO A 27 22.62 -1.37 -8.92
N VAL A 28 23.63 -1.25 -8.05
CA VAL A 28 23.46 -0.75 -6.68
C VAL A 28 23.19 0.76 -6.68
N GLU A 29 23.85 1.50 -7.57
CA GLU A 29 23.53 2.92 -7.80
C GLU A 29 22.07 3.10 -8.25
N LEU A 30 21.57 2.25 -9.16
CA LEU A 30 20.18 2.33 -9.62
C LEU A 30 19.19 2.15 -8.47
N VAL A 31 19.27 1.04 -7.73
CA VAL A 31 18.31 0.73 -6.66
C VAL A 31 18.31 1.75 -5.52
N ASN A 32 19.49 2.28 -5.17
CA ASN A 32 19.62 3.28 -4.12
C ASN A 32 19.06 4.66 -4.51
N ASN A 33 18.81 4.90 -5.80
CA ASN A 33 18.29 6.17 -6.32
C ASN A 33 16.88 6.04 -6.91
N GLU A 34 16.18 4.93 -6.65
CA GLU A 34 14.77 4.74 -7.08
C GLU A 34 13.80 5.57 -6.23
N ALA A 35 14.14 5.79 -4.96
CA ALA A 35 13.28 6.44 -3.99
C ALA A 35 13.18 7.95 -4.27
N GLY A 36 11.96 8.42 -4.52
CA GLY A 36 11.60 9.83 -4.52
C GLY A 36 10.65 10.16 -3.36
N THR A 37 9.90 11.25 -3.48
CA THR A 37 8.81 11.57 -2.55
C THR A 37 7.61 10.67 -2.85
N LEU A 38 7.58 9.49 -2.23
CA LEU A 38 6.49 8.50 -2.35
C LEU A 38 5.62 8.51 -1.10
N GLY A 39 4.34 8.18 -1.27
CA GLY A 39 3.42 7.93 -0.17
C GLY A 39 3.73 6.64 0.57
N ILE A 40 3.00 6.37 1.66
CA ILE A 40 3.05 5.06 2.30
C ILE A 40 2.59 3.96 1.33
N CYS A 41 3.26 2.81 1.35
CA CYS A 41 2.95 1.67 0.47
C CYS A 41 2.92 2.02 -1.04
N ASP A 42 3.63 3.06 -1.46
CA ASP A 42 3.79 3.45 -2.85
C ASP A 42 5.22 3.12 -3.31
N PHE A 43 5.35 2.25 -4.31
CA PHE A 43 6.63 1.70 -4.74
C PHE A 43 6.97 2.17 -6.16
N PRO A 44 8.23 2.58 -6.43
CA PRO A 44 8.57 3.33 -7.64
C PRO A 44 8.48 2.50 -8.93
N PHE A 45 8.82 1.21 -8.88
CA PHE A 45 8.84 0.32 -10.03
C PHE A 45 7.95 -0.90 -9.76
N VAL A 46 6.74 -0.87 -10.29
CA VAL A 46 5.67 -1.86 -10.11
C VAL A 46 5.17 -2.37 -11.47
N PRO A 47 4.38 -3.45 -11.54
CA PRO A 47 3.79 -3.92 -12.79
C PRO A 47 2.99 -2.82 -13.53
N VAL A 48 3.04 -2.85 -14.86
CA VAL A 48 2.32 -1.95 -15.77
C VAL A 48 1.49 -2.75 -16.78
N ILE A 49 0.47 -2.11 -17.37
CA ILE A 49 -0.29 -2.69 -18.48
C ILE A 49 0.55 -2.52 -19.75
N ASP A 50 1.16 -3.61 -20.22
CA ASP A 50 2.15 -3.63 -21.30
C ASP A 50 1.58 -4.07 -22.65
N GLY A 51 0.39 -4.69 -22.67
CA GLY A 51 -0.24 -5.21 -23.87
C GLY A 51 0.24 -6.62 -24.28
N ALA A 52 1.16 -7.22 -23.53
CA ALA A 52 1.69 -8.55 -23.80
C ALA A 52 1.46 -9.50 -22.64
N PHE A 53 1.89 -9.13 -21.43
CA PHE A 53 1.58 -9.87 -20.22
C PHE A 53 0.18 -9.51 -19.68
N LEU A 54 -0.13 -8.22 -19.59
CA LEU A 54 -1.46 -7.68 -19.26
C LEU A 54 -1.92 -6.75 -20.37
N ASP A 55 -3.04 -7.10 -21.01
CA ASP A 55 -3.68 -6.31 -22.05
C ASP A 55 -4.81 -5.40 -21.52
N GLU A 56 -5.26 -5.62 -20.28
CA GLU A 56 -6.24 -4.79 -19.60
C GLU A 56 -5.92 -4.56 -18.11
N HIS A 57 -6.67 -3.64 -17.50
CA HIS A 57 -6.52 -3.32 -16.08
C HIS A 57 -7.12 -4.44 -15.21
N PRO A 58 -6.50 -4.87 -14.10
CA PRO A 58 -7.00 -5.97 -13.26
C PRO A 58 -8.46 -5.80 -12.82
N VAL A 59 -8.88 -4.58 -12.44
CA VAL A 59 -10.29 -4.29 -12.09
C VAL A 59 -11.26 -4.58 -13.26
N ARG A 60 -10.85 -4.31 -14.52
CA ARG A 60 -11.64 -4.63 -15.70
C ARG A 60 -11.65 -6.12 -15.99
N ALA A 61 -10.49 -6.78 -15.88
CA ALA A 61 -10.39 -8.23 -16.02
C ALA A 61 -11.31 -8.96 -15.02
N LEU A 62 -11.33 -8.51 -13.76
CA LEU A 62 -12.24 -9.05 -12.72
C LEU A 62 -13.71 -8.82 -13.07
N ALA A 63 -14.08 -7.59 -13.46
CA ALA A 63 -15.47 -7.27 -13.85
C ALA A 63 -15.94 -8.08 -15.08
N ASN A 64 -15.07 -8.25 -16.08
CA ASN A 64 -15.33 -9.01 -17.30
C ASN A 64 -15.19 -10.52 -17.12
N LYS A 65 -14.80 -10.97 -15.90
CA LYS A 65 -14.54 -12.38 -15.59
C LYS A 65 -13.40 -12.96 -16.45
N ASN A 66 -12.49 -12.13 -16.95
CA ASN A 66 -11.33 -12.51 -17.73
C ASN A 66 -10.17 -12.93 -16.81
N PHE A 67 -10.30 -14.09 -16.21
CA PHE A 67 -9.29 -14.69 -15.33
C PHE A 67 -9.50 -16.19 -15.26
N LYS A 68 -8.42 -16.92 -14.93
CA LYS A 68 -8.44 -18.38 -14.81
C LYS A 68 -9.51 -18.85 -13.82
N LYS A 69 -10.36 -19.79 -14.24
CA LYS A 69 -11.35 -20.43 -13.36
C LYS A 69 -10.70 -21.58 -12.61
N THR A 70 -10.46 -21.37 -11.33
CA THR A 70 -9.80 -22.32 -10.43
C THR A 70 -10.16 -22.01 -8.99
N ASN A 71 -10.01 -23.01 -8.12
CA ASN A 71 -10.13 -22.81 -6.68
C ASN A 71 -8.94 -21.97 -6.18
N ILE A 72 -9.20 -21.12 -5.19
CA ILE A 72 -8.18 -20.26 -4.58
C ILE A 72 -8.27 -20.30 -3.05
N LEU A 73 -7.10 -20.13 -2.40
CA LEU A 73 -6.97 -19.91 -0.97
C LEU A 73 -6.18 -18.62 -0.77
N LEU A 74 -6.71 -17.71 0.05
CA LEU A 74 -6.12 -16.41 0.34
C LEU A 74 -6.60 -15.92 1.72
N GLY A 75 -6.02 -14.83 2.19
CA GLY A 75 -6.36 -14.26 3.49
C GLY A 75 -5.47 -13.08 3.84
N SER A 76 -5.73 -12.54 5.02
CA SER A 76 -5.01 -11.38 5.57
C SER A 76 -4.63 -11.62 7.03
N ASN A 77 -3.63 -10.88 7.50
CA ASN A 77 -3.27 -10.80 8.91
C ASN A 77 -4.10 -9.72 9.61
N THR A 78 -4.08 -9.71 10.94
CA THR A 78 -4.79 -8.68 11.72
C THR A 78 -4.12 -7.30 11.66
N GLU A 79 -2.80 -7.23 11.51
CA GLU A 79 -2.01 -5.99 11.58
C GLU A 79 -1.12 -5.80 10.34
N GLU A 80 -1.72 -5.67 9.15
CA GLU A 80 -0.98 -5.49 7.88
C GLU A 80 -0.33 -4.10 7.74
N GLY A 81 -0.84 -3.08 8.44
CA GLY A 81 -0.40 -1.70 8.28
C GLY A 81 0.85 -1.36 9.10
N ASN A 82 0.96 -1.93 10.31
CA ASN A 82 1.99 -1.60 11.29
C ASN A 82 3.42 -1.60 10.72
N TYR A 83 3.78 -2.60 9.92
CA TYR A 83 5.12 -2.70 9.33
C TYR A 83 5.45 -1.47 8.48
N PHE A 84 4.53 -1.04 7.62
CA PHE A 84 4.77 0.09 6.72
C PHE A 84 4.72 1.43 7.45
N ILE A 85 3.81 1.58 8.42
CA ILE A 85 3.72 2.80 9.23
C ILE A 85 5.01 3.00 10.03
N PHE A 86 5.59 1.92 10.56
CA PHE A 86 6.85 1.96 11.28
C PHE A 86 7.99 2.55 10.44
N TYR A 87 8.13 2.15 9.17
CA TYR A 87 9.17 2.68 8.28
C TYR A 87 8.84 4.05 7.68
N TYR A 88 7.56 4.45 7.66
CA TYR A 88 7.12 5.71 7.05
C TYR A 88 7.01 6.86 8.05
N LEU A 89 6.37 6.63 9.20
CA LEU A 89 6.15 7.61 10.27
C LEU A 89 7.10 7.37 11.45
N THR A 90 8.41 7.38 11.20
CA THR A 90 9.46 6.97 12.16
C THR A 90 9.45 7.76 13.47
N GLU A 91 9.01 9.01 13.46
CA GLU A 91 8.91 9.85 14.66
C GLU A 91 7.72 9.49 15.55
N LEU A 92 6.65 8.94 14.96
CA LEU A 92 5.42 8.56 15.66
C LEU A 92 5.45 7.08 16.08
N TYR A 93 5.94 6.20 15.20
CA TYR A 93 6.05 4.75 15.43
C TYR A 93 7.49 4.36 15.73
N LYS A 94 7.92 4.66 16.96
CA LYS A 94 9.27 4.35 17.43
C LYS A 94 9.45 2.85 17.67
N LEU A 95 10.69 2.37 17.52
CA LEU A 95 11.06 0.97 17.80
C LEU A 95 11.22 0.75 19.31
N GLU A 96 10.12 0.89 20.04
CA GLU A 96 10.08 0.72 21.49
C GLU A 96 8.77 0.08 21.93
N GLU A 97 8.74 -0.41 23.15
CA GLU A 97 7.51 -0.90 23.74
C GLU A 97 6.59 0.25 24.13
N ASN A 98 5.29 -0.01 24.15
CA ASN A 98 4.28 0.94 24.64
C ASN A 98 4.27 2.27 23.88
N VAL A 99 4.24 2.21 22.54
CA VAL A 99 3.96 3.37 21.69
C VAL A 99 2.49 3.75 21.78
N TYR A 100 2.22 5.05 21.89
CA TYR A 100 0.92 5.67 22.04
C TYR A 100 0.76 6.78 21.01
N VAL A 101 -0.46 6.99 20.50
CA VAL A 101 -0.75 8.06 19.53
C VAL A 101 -1.90 8.88 20.07
N ASN A 102 -1.63 10.12 20.48
CA ASN A 102 -2.70 10.99 20.95
C ASN A 102 -3.61 11.47 19.80
N ARG A 103 -4.75 12.07 20.13
CA ARG A 103 -5.74 12.48 19.13
C ARG A 103 -5.19 13.46 18.08
N GLN A 104 -4.36 14.42 18.47
CA GLN A 104 -3.79 15.38 17.53
C GLN A 104 -2.78 14.72 16.59
N GLU A 105 -1.97 13.81 17.12
CA GLU A 105 -1.03 13.00 16.33
C GLU A 105 -1.77 12.11 15.32
N PHE A 106 -2.88 11.49 15.74
CA PHE A 106 -3.74 10.71 14.85
C PHE A 106 -4.29 11.56 13.70
N LEU A 107 -4.86 12.73 13.99
CA LEU A 107 -5.41 13.62 12.95
C LEU A 107 -4.32 14.09 11.97
N ARG A 108 -3.11 14.36 12.46
CA ARG A 108 -1.96 14.69 11.60
C ARG A 108 -1.55 13.49 10.75
N ALA A 109 -1.42 12.31 11.36
CA ALA A 109 -1.04 11.08 10.66
C ALA A 109 -2.03 10.73 9.54
N VAL A 110 -3.34 10.94 9.74
CA VAL A 110 -4.34 10.72 8.68
C VAL A 110 -4.05 11.57 7.43
N VAL A 111 -3.59 12.82 7.61
CA VAL A 111 -3.22 13.70 6.47
C VAL A 111 -1.98 13.18 5.77
N GLU A 112 -0.97 12.77 6.52
CA GLU A 112 0.31 12.27 5.99
C GLU A 112 0.16 10.92 5.27
N LEU A 113 -0.65 10.01 5.82
CA LEU A 113 -0.90 8.69 5.23
C LEU A 113 -1.85 8.74 4.02
N ASN A 114 -2.65 9.80 3.88
CA ASN A 114 -3.63 9.94 2.80
C ASN A 114 -3.45 11.29 2.05
N PRO A 115 -2.28 11.52 1.42
CA PRO A 115 -1.95 12.84 0.87
C PRO A 115 -2.77 13.23 -0.35
N TYR A 116 -3.34 12.25 -1.07
CA TYR A 116 -4.01 12.45 -2.36
C TYR A 116 -5.52 12.70 -2.27
N VAL A 117 -6.12 12.55 -1.09
CA VAL A 117 -7.56 12.74 -0.92
C VAL A 117 -7.91 14.16 -0.47
N ASN A 118 -9.12 14.62 -0.78
CA ASN A 118 -9.57 15.95 -0.38
C ASN A 118 -9.95 16.02 1.11
N ALA A 119 -10.23 17.22 1.63
CA ALA A 119 -10.54 17.43 3.04
C ALA A 119 -11.81 16.68 3.52
N ILE A 120 -12.82 16.56 2.67
CA ILE A 120 -14.08 15.85 3.00
C ILE A 120 -13.81 14.35 3.14
N ALA A 121 -13.06 13.77 2.19
CA ALA A 121 -12.64 12.37 2.25
C ALA A 121 -11.80 12.10 3.50
N ARG A 122 -10.90 13.01 3.89
CA ARG A 122 -10.16 12.90 5.16
C ARG A 122 -11.07 12.88 6.39
N GLN A 123 -12.12 13.71 6.41
CA GLN A 123 -13.10 13.68 7.51
C GLN A 123 -13.84 12.33 7.57
N ALA A 124 -14.18 11.74 6.43
CA ALA A 124 -14.78 10.41 6.37
C ALA A 124 -13.83 9.33 6.90
N ILE A 125 -12.53 9.39 6.55
CA ILE A 125 -11.51 8.46 7.08
C ILE A 125 -11.38 8.62 8.60
N VAL A 126 -11.27 9.86 9.10
CA VAL A 126 -11.25 10.11 10.55
C VAL A 126 -12.50 9.53 11.21
N PHE A 127 -13.67 9.70 10.60
CA PHE A 127 -14.92 9.19 11.15
C PHE A 127 -14.97 7.67 11.21
N GLU A 128 -14.59 7.00 10.12
CA GLU A 128 -14.63 5.54 10.00
C GLU A 128 -13.67 4.86 10.99
N TYR A 129 -12.46 5.40 11.16
CA TYR A 129 -11.41 4.80 11.98
C TYR A 129 -11.30 5.40 13.39
N THR A 130 -12.29 6.17 13.85
CA THR A 130 -12.33 6.63 15.25
C THR A 130 -13.14 5.66 16.10
N ASP A 131 -12.57 5.22 17.22
CA ASP A 131 -13.33 4.58 18.29
C ASP A 131 -14.22 5.62 18.97
N TRP A 132 -15.50 5.67 18.58
CA TRP A 132 -16.44 6.66 19.10
C TRP A 132 -16.85 6.45 20.56
N LEU A 133 -16.56 5.29 21.16
CA LEU A 133 -16.78 5.07 22.59
C LEU A 133 -15.66 5.72 23.42
N ASN A 134 -14.44 5.78 22.88
CA ASN A 134 -13.30 6.44 23.51
C ASN A 134 -12.39 7.15 22.48
N PRO A 135 -12.81 8.32 21.92
CA PRO A 135 -12.14 8.94 20.78
C PRO A 135 -10.71 9.39 21.04
N ASP A 136 -10.39 9.70 22.30
CA ASP A 136 -9.08 10.22 22.71
C ASP A 136 -8.16 9.11 23.24
N ASP A 137 -8.60 7.84 23.24
CA ASP A 137 -7.76 6.73 23.69
C ASP A 137 -6.51 6.59 22.82
N PRO A 138 -5.30 6.66 23.43
CA PRO A 138 -4.08 6.68 22.64
C PRO A 138 -3.72 5.32 22.02
N VAL A 139 -4.26 4.22 22.53
CA VAL A 139 -4.05 2.87 21.98
C VAL A 139 -5.01 2.63 20.82
N SER A 140 -6.29 3.00 20.96
CA SER A 140 -7.28 2.94 19.87
C SER A 140 -6.85 3.82 18.69
N ASN A 141 -6.42 5.06 18.95
CA ASN A 141 -5.91 5.95 17.89
C ASN A 141 -4.67 5.38 17.17
N ARG A 142 -3.74 4.72 17.90
CA ARG A 142 -2.62 4.01 17.27
C ARG A 142 -3.13 2.87 16.40
N ASN A 143 -3.93 1.96 16.95
CA ASN A 143 -4.44 0.79 16.23
C ASN A 143 -5.29 1.20 15.01
N ALA A 144 -5.98 2.34 15.05
CA ALA A 144 -6.72 2.88 13.93
C ALA A 144 -5.84 3.22 12.72
N LEU A 145 -4.61 3.70 12.93
CA LEU A 145 -3.66 3.96 11.85
C LEU A 145 -3.24 2.65 11.16
N ASP A 146 -2.97 1.60 11.93
CA ASP A 146 -2.74 0.25 11.38
C ASP A 146 -3.91 -0.22 10.53
N LYS A 147 -5.15 -0.08 11.04
CA LYS A 147 -6.34 -0.54 10.33
C LYS A 147 -6.57 0.23 9.04
N MET A 148 -6.47 1.57 9.01
CA MET A 148 -6.69 2.31 7.77
C MET A 148 -5.67 1.99 6.67
N VAL A 149 -4.40 1.79 7.04
CA VAL A 149 -3.35 1.41 6.08
C VAL A 149 -3.54 -0.05 5.65
N GLY A 150 -3.72 -0.95 6.61
CA GLY A 150 -3.92 -2.37 6.37
C GLY A 150 -5.15 -2.67 5.51
N ASP A 151 -6.27 -2.03 5.81
CA ASP A 151 -7.52 -2.24 5.09
C ASP A 151 -7.43 -1.72 3.65
N TYR A 152 -6.94 -0.49 3.45
CA TYR A 152 -6.85 0.10 2.12
C TYR A 152 -5.82 -0.59 1.21
N HIS A 153 -4.62 -0.88 1.72
CA HIS A 153 -3.55 -1.44 0.89
C HIS A 153 -3.60 -2.96 0.78
N PHE A 154 -4.17 -3.69 1.76
CA PHE A 154 -4.09 -5.15 1.81
C PHE A 154 -5.48 -5.82 1.96
N THR A 155 -6.13 -5.69 3.11
CA THR A 155 -7.29 -6.52 3.49
C THR A 155 -8.47 -6.37 2.52
N CYS A 156 -8.86 -5.13 2.19
CA CYS A 156 -10.02 -4.90 1.33
C CYS A 156 -9.80 -5.40 -0.11
N ASN A 157 -8.57 -5.29 -0.63
CA ASN A 157 -8.23 -5.78 -1.96
C ASN A 157 -8.28 -7.32 -2.04
N VAL A 158 -7.79 -7.99 -0.99
CA VAL A 158 -7.88 -9.46 -0.84
C VAL A 158 -9.36 -9.88 -0.79
N ASN A 159 -10.19 -9.15 -0.05
CA ASN A 159 -11.63 -9.39 0.03
C ASN A 159 -12.34 -9.20 -1.32
N GLU A 160 -12.04 -8.11 -2.05
CA GLU A 160 -12.62 -7.87 -3.37
C GLU A 160 -12.24 -9.00 -4.35
N PHE A 161 -10.96 -9.39 -4.38
CA PHE A 161 -10.48 -10.46 -5.26
C PHE A 161 -11.18 -11.79 -4.96
N ALA A 162 -11.28 -12.17 -3.68
CA ALA A 162 -12.01 -13.35 -3.23
C ALA A 162 -13.50 -13.30 -3.64
N HIS A 163 -14.14 -12.15 -3.43
CA HIS A 163 -15.55 -11.95 -3.78
C HIS A 163 -15.78 -12.16 -5.28
N ARG A 164 -14.98 -11.52 -6.13
CA ARG A 164 -15.08 -11.66 -7.61
C ARG A 164 -14.86 -13.09 -8.09
N TYR A 165 -13.96 -13.84 -7.45
CA TYR A 165 -13.77 -15.26 -7.78
C TYR A 165 -14.97 -16.12 -7.38
N ALA A 166 -15.53 -15.88 -6.19
CA ALA A 166 -16.70 -16.60 -5.68
C ALA A 166 -17.94 -16.35 -6.55
N GLU A 167 -18.16 -15.13 -7.04
CA GLU A 167 -19.25 -14.77 -7.97
C GLU A 167 -19.24 -15.55 -9.30
N THR A 168 -18.12 -16.20 -9.64
CA THR A 168 -17.97 -16.99 -10.87
C THR A 168 -18.06 -18.51 -10.65
N GLY A 169 -18.50 -18.94 -9.46
CA GLY A 169 -18.72 -20.36 -9.13
C GLY A 169 -17.45 -21.12 -8.75
N ASN A 170 -16.32 -20.44 -8.55
CA ASN A 170 -15.11 -21.08 -8.04
C ASN A 170 -15.20 -21.31 -6.52
N ASN A 171 -14.50 -22.32 -6.01
CA ASN A 171 -14.35 -22.48 -4.57
C ASN A 171 -13.28 -21.50 -4.05
N VAL A 172 -13.64 -20.72 -3.03
CA VAL A 172 -12.77 -19.72 -2.40
C VAL A 172 -12.66 -20.03 -0.91
N TYR A 173 -11.43 -20.13 -0.42
CA TYR A 173 -11.12 -20.35 0.98
C TYR A 173 -10.42 -19.10 1.53
N MET A 174 -11.09 -18.38 2.43
CA MET A 174 -10.57 -17.17 3.06
C MET A 174 -10.08 -17.47 4.48
N TYR A 175 -8.88 -17.01 4.84
CA TYR A 175 -8.39 -17.06 6.21
C TYR A 175 -8.16 -15.65 6.80
N CYS A 176 -8.16 -15.57 8.13
CA CYS A 176 -7.65 -14.42 8.87
C CYS A 176 -6.64 -14.93 9.89
N TYR A 177 -5.37 -14.59 9.70
CA TYR A 177 -4.29 -15.08 10.54
C TYR A 177 -4.08 -14.14 11.73
N LYS A 178 -4.17 -14.69 12.94
CA LYS A 178 -4.17 -13.93 14.21
C LYS A 178 -3.11 -14.36 15.21
N HIS A 179 -2.23 -15.29 14.83
CA HIS A 179 -1.24 -15.82 15.76
C HIS A 179 -0.02 -14.89 15.84
N ARG A 180 0.32 -14.46 17.05
CA ARG A 180 1.58 -13.77 17.35
C ARG A 180 2.53 -14.75 18.04
N THR A 181 3.70 -14.97 17.44
CA THR A 181 4.76 -15.78 18.04
C THR A 181 5.24 -15.11 19.34
N VAL A 182 5.40 -15.90 20.40
CA VAL A 182 6.03 -15.47 21.66
C VAL A 182 7.38 -16.16 21.72
N THR A 183 8.46 -15.37 21.61
CA THR A 183 9.85 -15.80 21.81
C THR A 183 10.35 -15.33 23.17
#